data_AF-A0A6A3XIF9-F1
#
_entry.id   AF-A0A6A3XIF9-F1
#
_cell.length_a   1.000
_cell.length_b   1.000
_cell.length_c   1.000
_cell.angle_alpha   90.00
_cell.angle_beta   90.00
_cell.angle_gamma   90.00
#
_symmetry.space_group_name_H-M   'P 1'
#
loop_
_entity.id
_entity.type
_entity.pdbx_description
1 polymer ?
#
loop_
_entity_poly.entity_id
_entity_poly.type
_entity_poly.pdbx_seq_one_letter_code
_entity_poly.pdbx_strand_id
1 'polypeptide(L)'
;MPNFVWNVPNGANVPESPAIGHDMSDFPGRNVFGQDFEDAGLEWTKELRETDSDQDGQTNGQELGDPCCLWTTGSSPLWTTGISHPGDATKTSDPSLWTAISCSSASAFESESQSSESDWTG
;
A
#
# COMPACT_ATOMS: atom_id res chain seq x y z
N MET A 1 -13.07 16.53 1.57
CA MET A 1 -12.65 15.47 0.65
C MET A 1 -11.60 14.65 1.36
N PRO A 2 -11.78 13.34 1.58
CA PRO A 2 -10.67 12.48 1.95
C PRO A 2 -9.59 12.61 0.86
N ASN A 3 -8.35 12.80 1.26
CA ASN A 3 -7.23 12.91 0.33
C ASN A 3 -6.69 11.49 0.10
N PHE A 4 -6.80 11.01 -1.14
CA PHE A 4 -6.38 9.67 -1.57
C PHE A 4 -4.96 9.36 -1.12
N VAL A 5 -4.08 10.35 -1.28
CA VAL A 5 -2.67 10.31 -0.95
C VAL A 5 -2.40 9.95 0.52
N TRP A 6 -3.29 10.33 1.44
CA TRP A 6 -3.11 10.09 2.88
C TRP A 6 -3.79 8.83 3.39
N ASN A 7 -4.73 8.29 2.62
CA ASN A 7 -5.56 7.17 3.05
C ASN A 7 -5.11 5.83 2.48
N VAL A 8 -4.02 5.80 1.70
CA VAL A 8 -3.45 4.57 1.13
C VAL A 8 -1.93 4.56 1.37
N PRO A 9 -1.30 3.38 1.54
CA PRO A 9 0.14 3.28 1.71
C PRO A 9 0.84 3.84 0.47
N ASN A 10 1.95 4.55 0.69
CA ASN A 10 2.75 5.17 -0.39
C ASN A 10 1.97 6.05 -1.38
N GLY A 11 0.75 6.51 -1.07
CA GLY A 11 -0.08 7.26 -2.01
C GLY A 11 0.54 8.58 -2.54
N ALA A 12 1.55 9.11 -1.84
CA ALA A 12 2.33 10.29 -2.25
C ALA A 12 3.61 9.96 -3.02
N ASN A 13 4.02 8.68 -2.98
CA ASN A 13 5.35 8.23 -3.36
C ASN A 13 5.36 7.50 -4.72
N VAL A 14 4.18 7.18 -5.26
CA VAL A 14 4.08 6.51 -6.57
C VAL A 14 4.65 7.43 -7.66
N PRO A 15 5.67 6.98 -8.40
CA PRO A 15 6.32 7.80 -9.42
C PRO A 15 5.32 8.33 -10.45
N GLU A 16 5.45 9.61 -10.80
CA GLU A 16 4.66 10.26 -11.86
C GLU A 16 3.14 10.31 -11.60
N SER A 17 2.67 9.95 -10.40
CA SER A 17 1.26 9.96 -10.03
C SER A 17 0.99 10.78 -8.76
N PRO A 18 0.90 12.12 -8.89
CA PRO A 18 0.63 13.00 -7.74
C PRO A 18 -0.80 12.82 -7.17
N ALA A 19 -1.68 12.14 -7.88
CA ALA A 19 -3.06 11.85 -7.50
C ALA A 19 -3.41 10.40 -7.85
N ILE A 20 -3.00 9.46 -7.00
CA ILE A 20 -2.97 8.01 -7.29
C ILE A 20 -4.30 7.39 -7.78
N GLY A 21 -5.45 7.95 -7.42
CA GLY A 21 -6.77 7.47 -7.88
C GLY A 21 -7.42 8.34 -8.97
N HIS A 22 -6.65 9.15 -9.69
CA HIS A 22 -7.16 10.04 -10.73
C HIS A 22 -6.41 9.90 -12.04
N ASP A 23 -7.13 10.14 -13.14
CA ASP A 23 -6.55 10.27 -14.46
C ASP A 23 -6.02 11.69 -14.65
N MET A 24 -4.70 11.83 -14.81
CA MET A 24 -4.06 13.13 -14.98
C MET A 24 -4.50 13.86 -16.26
N SER A 25 -4.90 13.13 -17.30
CA SER A 25 -5.41 13.68 -18.55
C SER A 25 -6.87 14.13 -18.50
N ASP A 26 -7.64 13.70 -17.49
CA ASP A 26 -9.08 13.95 -17.39
C ASP A 26 -9.52 14.35 -15.97
N PHE A 27 -8.70 15.12 -15.26
CA PHE A 27 -8.96 15.47 -13.86
C PHE A 27 -10.29 16.27 -13.70
N PRO A 28 -11.21 15.89 -12.79
CA PRO A 28 -11.02 14.99 -11.65
C PRO A 28 -11.48 13.54 -11.88
N GLY A 29 -11.57 13.07 -13.12
CA GLY A 29 -11.87 11.67 -13.48
C GLY A 29 -11.03 10.67 -12.69
N ARG A 30 -11.66 9.56 -12.30
CA ARG A 30 -11.01 8.50 -11.53
C ARG A 30 -10.52 7.41 -12.47
N ASN A 31 -9.29 6.95 -12.22
CA ASN A 31 -8.81 5.70 -12.80
C ASN A 31 -9.51 4.50 -12.13
N VAL A 32 -9.20 3.28 -12.57
CA VAL A 32 -9.84 2.06 -12.05
C VAL A 32 -9.62 1.86 -10.55
N PHE A 33 -8.39 2.07 -10.05
CA PHE A 33 -8.10 2.06 -8.61
C PHE A 33 -8.95 3.08 -7.84
N GLY A 34 -9.07 4.29 -8.35
CA GLY A 34 -9.81 5.35 -7.70
C GLY A 34 -11.31 5.07 -7.60
N GLN A 35 -11.87 4.35 -8.59
CA GLN A 35 -13.25 3.87 -8.56
C GLN A 35 -13.42 2.81 -7.47
N ASP A 36 -12.54 1.81 -7.41
CA ASP A 36 -12.58 0.77 -6.37
C ASP A 36 -12.39 1.37 -4.96
N PHE A 37 -11.52 2.37 -4.82
CA PHE A 37 -11.32 3.07 -3.54
C PHE A 37 -12.55 3.89 -3.14
N GLU A 38 -13.28 4.49 -4.09
CA GLU A 38 -14.55 5.15 -3.81
C GLU A 38 -15.65 4.16 -3.42
N ASP A 39 -15.73 3.02 -4.10
CA ASP A 39 -16.65 1.93 -3.76
C ASP A 39 -16.35 1.31 -2.40
N ALA A 40 -15.08 1.29 -2.00
CA ALA A 40 -14.63 0.92 -0.65
C ALA A 40 -14.88 2.01 0.42
N GLY A 41 -15.56 3.11 0.08
CA GLY A 41 -15.87 4.19 1.01
C GLY A 41 -14.72 5.14 1.30
N LEU A 42 -13.71 5.19 0.42
CA LEU A 42 -12.47 5.97 0.57
C LEU A 42 -11.62 5.54 1.78
N GLU A 43 -11.66 4.24 2.07
CA GLU A 43 -10.90 3.57 3.12
C GLU A 43 -9.99 2.49 2.53
N TRP A 44 -8.79 2.32 3.11
CA TRP A 44 -7.87 1.22 2.76
C TRP A 44 -8.36 -0.10 3.35
N THR A 45 -9.50 -0.57 2.88
CA THR A 45 -10.14 -1.81 3.36
C THR A 45 -9.32 -3.04 2.98
N LYS A 46 -9.62 -4.17 3.62
CA LYS A 46 -9.00 -5.45 3.27
C LYS A 46 -9.37 -5.85 1.83
N GLU A 47 -10.62 -5.65 1.47
CA GLU A 47 -11.15 -5.97 0.15
C GLU A 47 -10.43 -5.15 -0.94
N LEU A 48 -10.26 -3.84 -0.73
CA LEU A 48 -9.57 -2.99 -1.69
C LEU A 48 -8.12 -3.40 -1.88
N ARG A 49 -7.37 -3.64 -0.80
CA ARG A 49 -5.94 -3.96 -0.93
C ARG A 49 -5.67 -5.36 -1.51
N GLU A 50 -6.63 -6.28 -1.40
CA GLU A 50 -6.60 -7.60 -2.02
C GLU A 50 -7.15 -7.58 -3.47
N THR A 51 -7.77 -6.47 -3.90
CA THR A 51 -8.24 -6.29 -5.28
C THR A 51 -7.06 -6.00 -6.21
N ASP A 52 -7.11 -6.57 -7.41
CA ASP A 52 -6.27 -6.25 -8.57
C ASP A 52 -7.09 -5.32 -9.46
N SER A 53 -6.98 -4.01 -9.21
CA SER A 53 -7.88 -3.00 -9.78
C SER A 53 -7.69 -2.81 -11.28
N ASP A 54 -6.45 -2.92 -11.78
CA ASP A 54 -6.11 -2.75 -13.19
C ASP A 54 -5.92 -4.06 -13.96
N GLN A 55 -6.05 -5.21 -13.28
CA GLN A 55 -6.04 -6.56 -13.85
C GLN A 55 -4.68 -6.96 -14.43
N ASP A 56 -3.59 -6.52 -13.80
CA ASP A 56 -2.22 -6.85 -14.20
C ASP A 56 -1.65 -8.12 -13.51
N GLY A 57 -2.41 -8.67 -12.55
CA GLY A 57 -2.06 -9.84 -11.76
C GLY A 57 -1.45 -9.52 -10.39
N GLN A 58 -1.36 -8.25 -10.00
CA GLN A 58 -0.93 -7.82 -8.68
C GLN A 58 -2.07 -7.18 -7.91
N THR A 59 -2.08 -7.33 -6.59
CA THR A 59 -3.06 -6.64 -5.77
C THR A 59 -2.59 -5.22 -5.46
N ASN A 60 -3.53 -4.31 -5.22
CA ASN A 60 -3.27 -2.93 -4.79
C ASN A 60 -2.29 -2.89 -3.59
N GLY A 61 -2.40 -3.83 -2.66
CA GLY A 61 -1.50 -4.00 -1.53
C GLY A 61 -0.08 -4.39 -1.92
N GLN A 62 0.12 -5.29 -2.88
CA GLN A 62 1.46 -5.62 -3.39
C GLN A 62 2.13 -4.39 -4.02
N GLU A 63 1.38 -3.64 -4.80
CA GLU A 63 1.93 -2.50 -5.52
C GLU A 63 2.23 -1.31 -4.61
N LEU A 64 1.36 -1.04 -3.63
CA LEU A 64 1.51 0.09 -2.72
C LEU A 64 2.29 -0.24 -1.44
N GLY A 65 2.82 -1.47 -1.30
CA GLY A 65 3.72 -1.85 -0.22
C GLY A 65 3.06 -2.35 1.07
N ASP A 66 1.82 -2.83 0.97
CA ASP A 66 1.05 -3.48 2.04
C ASP A 66 0.49 -4.85 1.58
N PRO A 67 1.33 -5.84 1.22
CA PRO A 67 0.85 -7.15 0.76
C PRO A 67 0.21 -7.96 1.89
N CYS A 68 0.43 -7.55 3.15
CA CYS A 68 0.04 -8.30 4.33
C CYS A 68 -1.06 -7.65 5.14
N CYS A 69 -1.72 -6.62 4.60
CA CYS A 69 -2.88 -6.03 5.25
C CYS A 69 -2.58 -5.41 6.63
N LEU A 70 -1.35 -4.92 6.84
CA LEU A 70 -0.87 -4.41 8.12
C LEU A 70 -0.83 -2.89 8.18
N TRP A 71 -0.77 -2.22 7.03
CA TRP A 71 -0.71 -0.77 7.03
C TRP A 71 -1.98 -0.15 7.62
N THR A 72 -1.76 0.80 8.52
CA THR A 72 -2.78 1.70 9.05
C THR A 72 -2.39 3.15 8.79
N THR A 73 -3.36 4.06 8.74
CA THR A 73 -3.10 5.49 8.48
C THR A 73 -2.03 6.05 9.41
N GLY A 74 -0.93 6.53 8.82
CA GLY A 74 0.21 7.10 9.54
C GLY A 74 1.32 6.11 9.92
N SER A 75 1.11 4.80 9.76
CA SER A 75 2.16 3.79 9.89
C SER A 75 3.04 3.71 8.64
N SER A 76 4.16 3.00 8.75
CA SER A 76 5.03 2.72 7.59
C SER A 76 4.55 1.46 6.87
N PRO A 77 4.45 1.47 5.53
CA PRO A 77 4.21 0.26 4.75
C PRO A 77 5.42 -0.69 4.85
N LEU A 78 5.24 -1.95 4.45
CA LEU A 78 6.31 -2.96 4.48
C LEU A 78 7.48 -2.58 3.56
N TRP A 79 7.20 -1.87 2.46
CA TRP A 79 8.23 -1.23 1.65
C TRP A 79 7.74 0.08 1.06
N THR A 80 8.71 0.90 0.65
CA THR A 80 8.49 2.23 0.03
C THR A 80 9.18 2.36 -1.33
N THR A 81 9.94 1.34 -1.74
CA THR A 81 10.69 1.30 -3.00
C THR A 81 10.23 0.13 -3.84
N GLY A 82 10.27 0.27 -5.17
CA GLY A 82 9.77 -0.75 -6.07
C GLY A 82 8.25 -0.85 -6.09
N ILE A 83 7.56 0.22 -5.65
CA ILE A 83 6.10 0.40 -5.74
C ILE A 83 5.68 0.72 -7.17
N SER A 84 4.43 0.40 -7.52
CA SER A 84 3.83 0.66 -8.83
C SER A 84 2.47 1.35 -8.73
N HIS A 85 1.81 1.55 -9.87
CA HIS A 85 0.60 2.33 -9.96
C HIS A 85 -0.60 1.40 -10.11
N PRO A 86 -1.49 1.27 -9.10
CA PRO A 86 -2.55 0.26 -9.04
C PRO A 86 -3.74 0.47 -10.00
N GLY A 87 -3.57 1.40 -10.93
CA GLY A 87 -4.58 1.83 -11.88
C GLY A 87 -4.04 1.90 -13.30
N ASP A 88 -2.84 1.35 -13.52
CA ASP A 88 -2.12 1.35 -14.79
C ASP A 88 -1.41 0.00 -14.94
N ALA A 89 -2.09 -0.93 -15.61
CA ALA A 89 -1.62 -2.30 -15.83
C ALA A 89 -0.28 -2.42 -16.61
N THR A 90 0.29 -1.31 -17.07
CA THR A 90 1.64 -1.27 -17.66
C THR A 90 2.74 -1.08 -16.62
N LYS A 91 2.38 -0.82 -15.36
CA LYS A 91 3.27 -0.50 -14.25
C LYS A 91 3.18 -1.59 -13.20
N THR A 92 4.17 -2.48 -13.18
CA THR A 92 4.22 -3.57 -12.20
C THR A 92 5.36 -3.41 -11.20
N SER A 93 5.17 -3.94 -9.99
CA SER A 93 6.21 -4.10 -8.99
C SER A 93 6.96 -5.42 -9.20
N ASP A 94 8.19 -5.54 -8.69
CA ASP A 94 8.95 -6.80 -8.79
C ASP A 94 8.37 -7.85 -7.80
N PRO A 95 7.88 -9.02 -8.27
CA PRO A 95 7.31 -10.04 -7.40
C PRO A 95 8.25 -10.56 -6.29
N SER A 96 9.56 -10.39 -6.45
CA SER A 96 10.53 -10.72 -5.40
C SER A 96 10.28 -9.96 -4.08
N LEU A 97 9.58 -8.81 -4.12
CA LEU A 97 9.21 -8.04 -2.94
C LEU A 97 8.27 -8.78 -1.98
N TRP A 98 7.37 -9.64 -2.48
CA TRP A 98 6.41 -10.37 -1.63
C TRP A 98 6.52 -11.90 -1.69
N THR A 99 7.24 -12.47 -2.66
CA THR A 99 7.38 -13.94 -2.79
C THR A 99 7.91 -14.63 -1.53
N ALA A 100 8.78 -13.98 -0.76
CA ALA A 100 9.35 -14.52 0.48
C ALA A 100 8.56 -14.15 1.75
N ILE A 101 7.49 -13.35 1.64
CA ILE A 101 6.76 -12.83 2.80
C ILE A 101 5.65 -13.80 3.20
N SER A 102 5.63 -14.17 4.48
CA SER A 102 4.51 -14.88 5.10
C SER A 102 3.74 -13.93 6.01
N CYS A 103 2.53 -13.54 5.62
CA CYS A 103 1.74 -12.54 6.33
C CYS A 103 1.29 -12.97 7.73
N SER A 104 1.39 -14.26 8.07
CA SER A 104 1.21 -14.75 9.45
C SER A 104 2.37 -14.39 10.39
N SER A 105 3.56 -14.14 9.84
CA SER A 105 4.76 -13.71 10.58
C SER A 105 4.99 -12.20 10.47
N ALA A 106 4.40 -11.55 9.47
CA ALA A 106 4.44 -10.11 9.30
C ALA A 106 3.78 -9.37 10.48
N SER A 107 2.70 -9.90 11.04
CA SER A 107 2.10 -9.34 12.27
C SER A 107 3.01 -9.43 13.52
N ALA A 108 4.13 -10.16 13.47
CA ALA A 108 5.06 -10.30 14.58
C ALA A 108 6.22 -9.27 14.54
N PHE A 109 6.47 -8.58 13.42
CA PHE A 109 7.53 -7.57 13.36
C PHE A 109 7.15 -6.23 13.99
N GLU A 110 5.88 -6.03 14.37
CA GLU A 110 5.40 -4.80 15.00
C GLU A 110 5.65 -4.78 16.53
N SER A 111 6.23 -5.85 17.10
CA SER A 111 6.47 -5.96 18.55
C SER A 111 7.94 -5.93 18.99
N GLU A 112 8.92 -5.78 18.08
CA GLU A 112 10.34 -5.77 18.48
C GLU A 112 11.03 -4.43 18.19
N SER A 113 10.58 -3.36 18.86
CA SER A 113 11.47 -2.23 19.14
C SER A 113 11.23 -1.68 20.55
N GLN A 114 12.24 -1.95 21.40
CA GLN A 114 12.54 -1.35 22.71
C GLN A 114 11.73 -1.83 23.93
N SER A 115 12.25 -2.86 24.61
CA SER A 115 12.56 -2.75 26.04
C SER A 115 13.53 -3.85 26.46
N SER A 116 14.67 -3.48 27.03
CA SER A 116 15.27 -4.11 28.21
C SER A 116 16.60 -3.42 28.50
N GLU A 117 16.52 -2.37 29.33
CA GLU A 117 17.59 -1.98 30.23
C GLU A 117 18.14 -3.24 30.92
N SER A 118 19.45 -3.48 30.83
CA SER A 118 20.12 -4.49 31.66
C SER A 118 20.93 -3.79 32.75
N ASP A 119 20.31 -3.75 33.92
CA ASP A 119 20.91 -3.51 35.22
C ASP A 119 22.03 -4.54 35.45
N TRP A 120 23.29 -4.10 35.46
CA TRP A 120 24.42 -4.96 35.83
C TRP A 120 24.95 -4.51 37.20
N THR A 121 24.70 -5.35 38.20
CA THR A 121 25.26 -5.25 39.55
C THR A 121 26.63 -5.91 39.59
N GLY A 122 27.59 -5.22 40.22
CA GLY A 122 28.93 -5.71 40.54
C GLY A 122 29.65 -4.74 41.47
#